data_AF-A0A8S0YJ33-F1
#
_entry.id   AF-A0A8S0YJ33-F1
#
_cell.length_a   1.000
_cell.length_b   1.000
_cell.length_c   1.000
_cell.angle_alpha   90.00
_cell.angle_beta   90.00
_cell.angle_gamma   90.00
#
_symmetry.space_group_name_H-M   'P 1'
#
loop_
_entity.id
_entity.type
_entity.pdbx_description
1 polymer ?
#
loop_
_entity_poly.entity_id
_entity_poly.type
_entity_poly.pdbx_seq_one_letter_code
_entity_poly.pdbx_strand_id
1 'polypeptide(L)'
;MKIKKFGYLICILSVILAMGFTGCSDSKNNSDSTKNVSKNNSTGSEKTSSNSTSNENREVEKPKNSIESNTVAKNSEGIKFSKKELSSDTKINFNTPWKSSEDGSYSACIEGKGSSALEEGQGRIIVKNGQKIYSFQIEGNTAISPKYLEWADSENIFVIIGSSHGTMSKGGDLYMLNVGRNEVVLLIKTPSKKQQIISVQKSGSNVNLKVNVYDDDAYNKSHVEDWVINSFNTELNGEMEVKNSDGKVVYKINE
;
A
#
# COMPACT_ATOMS: atom_id res chain seq x y z
N MET A 1 -28.62 -49.97 4.36
CA MET A 1 -29.76 -49.74 5.27
C MET A 1 -29.24 -49.13 6.56
N LYS A 2 -29.95 -48.11 7.08
CA LYS A 2 -29.75 -47.31 8.31
C LYS A 2 -28.90 -46.04 8.20
N ILE A 3 -29.52 -45.01 8.76
CA ILE A 3 -29.34 -43.56 8.67
C ILE A 3 -28.97 -43.08 10.08
N LYS A 4 -28.24 -41.95 10.18
CA LYS A 4 -28.44 -40.76 11.08
C LYS A 4 -27.07 -40.18 11.46
N LYS A 5 -26.71 -38.98 11.00
CA LYS A 5 -27.16 -37.60 11.35
C LYS A 5 -26.44 -37.03 12.58
N PHE A 6 -25.64 -35.99 12.29
CA PHE A 6 -25.58 -34.66 12.92
C PHE A 6 -25.18 -34.51 14.39
N GLY A 7 -24.21 -33.61 14.62
CA GLY A 7 -23.94 -32.97 15.91
C GLY A 7 -22.96 -31.81 15.75
N TYR A 8 -23.48 -30.64 15.36
CA TYR A 8 -22.81 -29.35 15.55
C TYR A 8 -22.75 -29.05 17.05
N LEU A 9 -21.57 -28.66 17.57
CA LEU A 9 -21.47 -28.06 18.89
C LEU A 9 -20.82 -26.67 18.76
N ILE A 10 -21.67 -25.66 18.91
CA ILE A 10 -21.34 -24.25 19.07
C ILE A 10 -20.97 -24.04 20.54
N CYS A 11 -19.75 -23.58 20.82
CA CYS A 11 -19.37 -23.08 22.15
C CYS A 11 -19.11 -21.58 22.05
N ILE A 12 -20.14 -20.80 22.31
CA ILE A 12 -20.06 -19.36 22.60
C ILE A 12 -19.70 -19.25 24.08
N LEU A 13 -18.54 -18.68 24.40
CA LEU A 13 -18.25 -18.16 25.74
C LEU A 13 -17.87 -16.70 25.63
N SER A 14 -18.87 -15.86 25.86
CA SER A 14 -18.75 -14.45 26.21
C SER A 14 -18.43 -14.32 27.70
N VAL A 15 -17.29 -13.74 28.05
CA VAL A 15 -17.02 -13.23 29.40
C VAL A 15 -16.95 -11.71 29.30
N ILE A 16 -18.00 -11.07 29.78
CA ILE A 16 -18.01 -9.66 30.18
C ILE A 16 -17.67 -9.64 31.66
N LEU A 17 -16.64 -8.88 32.05
CA LEU A 17 -16.58 -8.34 33.41
C LEU A 17 -16.00 -6.93 33.38
N ALA A 18 -16.64 -6.08 34.18
CA ALA A 18 -16.69 -4.65 34.05
C ALA A 18 -15.84 -3.91 35.09
N MET A 19 -15.55 -2.65 34.76
CA MET A 19 -15.36 -1.48 35.63
C MET A 19 -14.10 -1.36 36.51
N GLY A 20 -13.41 -0.24 36.28
CA GLY A 20 -12.52 0.43 37.21
C GLY A 20 -12.32 1.89 36.78
N PHE A 21 -13.36 2.73 36.96
CA PHE A 21 -13.19 4.18 36.98
C PHE A 21 -12.67 4.58 38.36
N THR A 22 -11.52 5.25 38.40
CA THR A 22 -11.13 6.13 39.50
C THR A 22 -10.89 7.52 38.92
N GLY A 23 -11.78 8.45 39.25
CA GLY A 23 -11.59 9.88 39.04
C GLY A 23 -11.07 10.56 40.31
N CYS A 24 -10.48 11.74 40.10
CA CYS A 24 -10.29 12.92 40.96
C CYS A 24 -9.14 13.75 40.32
N SER A 25 -9.06 15.08 40.26
CA SER A 25 -9.94 16.26 40.21
C SER A 25 -9.01 17.46 40.50
N ASP A 26 -9.08 18.52 39.68
CA ASP A 26 -8.76 19.95 39.92
C ASP A 26 -7.44 20.44 40.56
N SER A 27 -6.76 21.40 39.90
CA SER A 27 -6.89 22.85 40.24
C SER A 27 -5.96 23.78 39.41
N LYS A 28 -6.39 25.05 39.35
CA LYS A 28 -5.95 26.24 38.58
C LYS A 28 -4.57 26.84 38.93
N ASN A 29 -3.98 27.58 37.97
CA ASN A 29 -3.52 29.00 38.00
C ASN A 29 -2.50 29.22 36.87
N ASN A 30 -2.71 30.03 35.82
CA ASN A 30 -2.84 31.49 35.64
C ASN A 30 -1.52 32.30 35.65
N SER A 31 -1.50 33.33 34.79
CA SER A 31 -0.52 34.41 34.52
C SER A 31 0.64 34.07 33.56
N ASP A 32 0.86 34.68 32.38
CA ASP A 32 0.71 36.05 31.82
C ASP A 32 2.08 36.74 31.65
N SER A 33 2.33 37.30 30.46
CA SER A 33 3.21 38.45 30.13
C SER A 33 3.90 38.37 28.75
N THR A 34 3.20 38.93 27.77
CA THR A 34 3.59 40.02 26.84
C THR A 34 5.04 40.50 26.78
N LYS A 35 5.48 40.78 25.53
CA LYS A 35 6.37 41.87 24.99
C LYS A 35 7.55 41.30 24.19
N ASN A 36 8.00 41.86 23.07
CA ASN A 36 7.53 42.87 22.11
C ASN A 36 8.67 42.96 21.05
N VAL A 37 8.32 43.19 19.77
CA VAL A 37 8.93 44.23 18.86
C VAL A 37 10.41 44.00 18.46
N SER A 38 10.88 44.02 17.21
CA SER A 38 10.59 44.92 16.07
C SER A 38 11.40 44.50 14.82
N LYS A 39 10.86 44.81 13.62
CA LYS A 39 11.44 45.58 12.48
C LYS A 39 12.84 45.23 11.92
N ASN A 40 13.17 45.36 10.63
CA ASN A 40 12.50 45.96 9.46
C ASN A 40 13.30 45.63 8.17
N ASN A 41 12.57 45.54 7.06
CA ASN A 41 12.77 46.16 5.74
C ASN A 41 14.04 45.97 4.86
N SER A 42 13.74 45.53 3.62
CA SER A 42 14.07 46.08 2.28
C SER A 42 15.55 46.38 1.94
N THR A 43 16.05 46.17 0.73
CA THR A 43 15.58 46.75 -0.55
C THR A 43 16.41 46.10 -1.68
N GLY A 44 15.84 45.97 -2.87
CA GLY A 44 16.53 45.40 -4.04
C GLY A 44 17.50 46.35 -4.75
N SER A 45 18.20 45.81 -5.75
CA SER A 45 18.65 46.56 -6.93
C SER A 45 18.89 45.62 -8.13
N GLU A 46 18.52 46.11 -9.31
CA GLU A 46 18.61 45.54 -10.65
C GLU A 46 20.04 45.22 -11.13
N LYS A 47 20.17 44.31 -12.12
CA LYS A 47 20.71 44.62 -13.47
C LYS A 47 20.70 43.42 -14.42
N THR A 48 19.90 43.56 -15.48
CA THR A 48 20.16 43.36 -16.93
C THR A 48 21.42 42.60 -17.37
N SER A 49 21.30 41.57 -18.22
CA SER A 49 21.40 41.69 -19.71
C SER A 49 21.53 40.34 -20.43
N SER A 50 20.69 40.18 -21.45
CA SER A 50 20.88 39.54 -22.77
C SER A 50 22.00 38.50 -22.99
N ASN A 51 21.64 37.35 -23.56
CA ASN A 51 22.18 37.00 -24.88
C ASN A 51 21.25 36.07 -25.68
N SER A 52 20.96 36.52 -26.89
CA SER A 52 20.30 35.85 -28.01
C SER A 52 21.21 34.80 -28.66
N THR A 53 20.67 33.68 -29.12
CA THR A 53 21.19 32.98 -30.32
C THR A 53 20.07 32.23 -31.04
N SER A 54 20.25 32.24 -32.35
CA SER A 54 19.42 32.00 -33.52
C SER A 54 18.96 30.57 -33.83
N ASN A 55 17.88 30.54 -34.63
CA ASN A 55 17.36 29.47 -35.49
C ASN A 55 18.42 28.62 -36.20
N GLU A 56 18.13 27.33 -36.40
CA GLU A 56 18.04 26.74 -37.74
C GLU A 56 17.30 25.38 -37.76
N ASN A 57 16.40 25.25 -38.72
CA ASN A 57 15.65 24.05 -39.09
C ASN A 57 16.57 23.03 -39.78
N ARG A 58 16.41 21.74 -39.47
CA ARG A 58 16.56 20.64 -40.44
C ARG A 58 15.48 19.59 -40.23
N GLU A 59 14.69 19.43 -41.28
CA GLU A 59 13.72 18.35 -41.49
C GLU A 59 14.43 17.11 -42.06
N VAL A 60 13.69 15.99 -42.14
CA VAL A 60 14.02 14.65 -42.70
C VAL A 60 14.60 13.72 -41.61
N GLU A 61 14.00 12.58 -41.22
CA GLU A 61 13.29 11.54 -41.98
C GLU A 61 12.43 10.67 -41.03
N LYS A 62 11.34 10.09 -41.55
CA LYS A 62 10.33 9.31 -40.82
C LYS A 62 10.63 7.80 -40.92
N PRO A 63 10.87 7.05 -39.82
CA PRO A 63 10.87 5.59 -39.87
C PRO A 63 9.45 5.03 -39.74
N LYS A 64 9.23 3.95 -40.49
CA LYS A 64 8.00 3.18 -40.65
C LYS A 64 7.54 2.51 -39.35
N ASN A 65 6.20 2.46 -39.19
CA ASN A 65 5.45 1.65 -38.23
C ASN A 65 6.09 0.29 -37.94
N SER A 66 6.73 0.17 -36.77
CA SER A 66 6.63 -1.06 -35.99
C SER A 66 5.29 -1.03 -35.28
N ILE A 67 4.54 -2.12 -35.37
CA ILE A 67 3.40 -2.37 -34.47
C ILE A 67 4.01 -2.55 -33.08
N GLU A 68 4.24 -1.45 -32.39
CA GLU A 68 4.45 -1.44 -30.94
C GLU A 68 3.11 -1.81 -30.33
N SER A 69 3.05 -3.02 -29.79
CA SER A 69 1.98 -3.40 -28.87
C SER A 69 2.02 -2.37 -27.74
N ASN A 70 1.03 -1.48 -27.71
CA ASN A 70 0.85 -0.46 -26.67
C ASN A 70 0.72 -1.14 -25.30
N THR A 71 1.83 -1.48 -24.66
CA THR A 71 1.85 -1.75 -23.22
C THR A 71 1.93 -0.40 -22.53
N VAL A 72 0.76 0.03 -22.04
CA VAL A 72 0.56 1.17 -21.14
C VAL A 72 1.70 1.22 -20.12
N ALA A 73 2.34 2.38 -20.00
CA ALA A 73 3.46 2.59 -19.09
C ALA A 73 3.02 2.31 -17.64
N LYS A 74 3.38 1.13 -17.14
CA LYS A 74 3.14 0.72 -15.76
C LYS A 74 4.03 1.54 -14.82
N ASN A 75 3.53 2.69 -14.34
CA ASN A 75 4.24 3.52 -13.37
C ASN A 75 4.31 2.80 -12.02
N SER A 76 5.51 2.58 -11.49
CA SER A 76 5.73 1.99 -10.15
C SER A 76 6.10 3.02 -9.09
N GLU A 77 6.11 4.32 -9.43
CA GLU A 77 6.65 5.40 -8.59
C GLU A 77 8.05 5.12 -8.02
N GLY A 78 8.88 4.43 -8.81
CA GLY A 78 10.25 4.10 -8.41
C GLY A 78 10.36 2.92 -7.45
N ILE A 79 9.26 2.25 -7.07
CA ILE A 79 9.32 0.97 -6.37
C ILE A 79 9.85 -0.10 -7.33
N LYS A 80 10.83 -0.86 -6.84
CA LYS A 80 11.41 -2.03 -7.50
C LYS A 80 11.64 -3.13 -6.46
N PHE A 81 11.46 -4.36 -6.89
CA PHE A 81 11.75 -5.53 -6.06
C PHE A 81 12.97 -6.28 -6.62
N SER A 82 13.92 -6.57 -5.73
CA SER A 82 14.97 -7.54 -5.99
C SER A 82 14.40 -8.94 -5.77
N LYS A 83 14.32 -9.73 -6.84
CA LYS A 83 13.90 -11.14 -6.80
C LYS A 83 15.13 -12.03 -6.66
N LYS A 84 15.17 -12.84 -5.61
CA LYS A 84 16.25 -13.80 -5.36
C LYS A 84 15.68 -15.18 -5.05
N GLU A 85 16.19 -16.21 -5.71
CA GLU A 85 15.93 -17.59 -5.33
C GLU A 85 16.69 -17.92 -4.04
N LEU A 86 15.99 -18.51 -3.07
CA LEU A 86 16.52 -18.94 -1.79
C LEU A 86 16.73 -20.45 -1.80
N SER A 87 17.64 -20.92 -0.95
CA SER A 87 17.83 -22.35 -0.75
C SER A 87 16.56 -23.00 -0.18
N SER A 88 16.26 -24.23 -0.57
CA SER A 88 15.05 -24.95 -0.17
C SER A 88 14.99 -25.26 1.33
N ASP A 89 16.13 -25.26 2.02
CA ASP A 89 16.25 -25.41 3.48
C ASP A 89 16.10 -24.09 4.25
N THR A 90 15.88 -22.96 3.56
CA THR A 90 15.69 -21.66 4.20
C THR A 90 14.46 -21.70 5.10
N LYS A 91 14.68 -21.43 6.40
CA LYS A 91 13.61 -21.33 7.40
C LYS A 91 12.93 -19.96 7.32
N ILE A 92 11.60 -19.97 7.25
CA ILE A 92 10.73 -18.79 7.21
C ILE A 92 9.84 -18.89 8.45
N ASN A 93 10.18 -18.13 9.49
CA ASN A 93 9.67 -18.35 10.84
C ASN A 93 9.13 -17.07 11.51
N PHE A 94 9.43 -15.89 10.95
CA PHE A 94 8.97 -14.61 11.49
C PHE A 94 8.08 -13.91 10.45
N ASN A 95 7.09 -14.66 9.98
CA ASN A 95 6.21 -14.28 8.88
C ASN A 95 4.74 -14.22 9.25
N THR A 96 3.99 -13.49 8.43
CA THR A 96 2.53 -13.61 8.34
C THR A 96 2.11 -15.01 7.89
N PRO A 97 0.85 -15.43 8.13
CA PRO A 97 0.31 -16.64 7.54
C PRO A 97 0.54 -16.71 6.02
N TRP A 98 0.77 -17.92 5.53
CA TRP A 98 0.87 -18.20 4.10
C TRP A 98 -0.51 -18.07 3.44
N LYS A 99 -0.58 -17.33 2.34
CA LYS A 99 -1.77 -17.27 1.47
C LYS A 99 -1.46 -17.95 0.15
N SER A 100 -2.32 -18.85 -0.31
CA SER A 100 -2.16 -19.53 -1.60
C SER A 100 -2.81 -18.72 -2.72
N SER A 101 -2.23 -18.77 -3.92
CA SER A 101 -2.86 -18.25 -5.14
C SER A 101 -4.15 -19.01 -5.43
N GLU A 102 -5.02 -18.45 -6.28
CA GLU A 102 -6.33 -19.02 -6.60
C GLU A 102 -6.25 -20.45 -7.15
N ASP A 103 -5.23 -20.73 -7.97
CA ASP A 103 -4.95 -22.06 -8.54
C ASP A 103 -4.03 -22.93 -7.67
N GLY A 104 -3.55 -22.42 -6.55
CA GLY A 104 -2.62 -23.11 -5.65
C GLY A 104 -1.19 -23.29 -6.18
N SER A 105 -0.85 -22.69 -7.33
CA SER A 105 0.51 -22.79 -7.92
C SER A 105 1.56 -22.03 -7.10
N TYR A 106 1.13 -21.00 -6.36
CA TYR A 106 1.98 -20.22 -5.48
C TYR A 106 1.43 -20.13 -4.06
N SER A 107 2.31 -19.86 -3.10
CA SER A 107 1.92 -19.33 -1.80
C SER A 107 2.87 -18.22 -1.37
N ALA A 108 2.35 -17.21 -0.67
CA ALA A 108 3.11 -16.04 -0.27
C ALA A 108 2.88 -15.62 1.18
N CYS A 109 3.90 -15.02 1.79
CA CYS A 109 3.83 -14.37 3.09
C CYS A 109 4.77 -13.17 3.17
N ILE A 110 4.61 -12.33 4.19
CA ILE A 110 5.58 -11.28 4.53
C ILE A 110 6.47 -11.83 5.65
N GLU A 111 7.76 -12.00 5.39
CA GLU A 111 8.77 -12.42 6.38
C GLU A 111 9.49 -11.19 6.95
N GLY A 112 9.87 -11.27 8.23
CA GLY A 112 10.65 -10.23 8.91
C GLY A 112 9.79 -9.25 9.73
N LYS A 113 8.47 -9.47 9.83
CA LYS A 113 7.55 -8.55 10.51
C LYS A 113 6.54 -9.24 11.44
N GLY A 114 6.81 -10.48 11.82
CA GLY A 114 5.93 -11.28 12.67
C GLY A 114 4.61 -11.67 11.99
N SER A 115 3.72 -12.32 12.76
CA SER A 115 2.50 -12.94 12.26
C SER A 115 1.45 -11.96 11.73
N SER A 116 1.51 -10.69 12.12
CA SER A 116 0.57 -9.64 11.75
C SER A 116 1.18 -8.55 10.86
N ALA A 117 2.45 -8.67 10.48
CA ALA A 117 3.22 -7.64 9.77
C ALA A 117 3.32 -6.27 10.49
N LEU A 118 3.14 -6.24 11.81
CA LEU A 118 3.16 -5.01 12.61
C LEU A 118 4.54 -4.65 13.19
N GLU A 119 5.44 -5.62 13.30
CA GLU A 119 6.78 -5.42 13.89
C GLU A 119 7.60 -4.45 13.06
N GLU A 120 8.48 -3.67 13.69
CA GLU A 120 9.29 -2.67 12.98
C GLU A 120 10.32 -3.30 12.02
N GLY A 121 10.84 -2.48 11.11
CA GLY A 121 11.88 -2.85 10.16
C GLY A 121 11.37 -3.21 8.77
N GLN A 122 12.31 -3.44 7.87
CA GLN A 122 12.01 -3.81 6.49
C GLN A 122 11.73 -5.31 6.39
N GLY A 123 10.53 -5.66 5.94
CA GLY A 123 10.13 -7.01 5.61
C GLY A 123 10.35 -7.30 4.14
N ARG A 124 10.18 -8.58 3.77
CA ARG A 124 10.26 -9.05 2.39
C ARG A 124 9.11 -10.00 2.10
N ILE A 125 8.67 -10.03 0.86
CA ILE A 125 7.67 -11.01 0.42
C ILE A 125 8.41 -12.30 0.09
N ILE A 126 7.96 -13.41 0.66
CA ILE A 126 8.43 -14.74 0.30
C ILE A 126 7.35 -15.41 -0.52
N VAL A 127 7.74 -16.01 -1.65
CA VAL A 127 6.85 -16.76 -2.54
C VAL A 127 7.40 -18.17 -2.72
N LYS A 128 6.57 -19.18 -2.50
CA LYS A 128 6.85 -20.58 -2.83
C LYS A 128 6.16 -20.95 -4.14
N ASN A 129 6.87 -21.67 -5.01
CA ASN A 129 6.33 -22.38 -6.17
C ASN A 129 6.89 -23.80 -6.14
N GLY A 130 6.06 -24.75 -5.68
CA GLY A 130 6.52 -26.10 -5.37
C GLY A 130 7.66 -26.10 -4.36
N GLN A 131 8.83 -26.63 -4.75
CA GLN A 131 10.05 -26.67 -3.92
C GLN A 131 10.88 -25.38 -3.98
N LYS A 132 10.60 -24.50 -4.95
CA LYS A 132 11.37 -23.26 -5.12
C LYS A 132 10.85 -22.19 -4.17
N ILE A 133 11.77 -21.43 -3.58
CA ILE A 133 11.48 -20.33 -2.68
C ILE A 133 12.11 -19.07 -3.26
N TYR A 134 11.33 -18.01 -3.40
CA TYR A 134 11.77 -16.71 -3.89
C TYR A 134 11.55 -15.65 -2.82
N SER A 135 12.51 -14.75 -2.64
CA SER A 135 12.32 -13.50 -1.90
C SER A 135 12.22 -12.32 -2.84
N PHE A 136 11.28 -11.42 -2.54
CA PHE A 136 11.12 -10.12 -3.16
C PHE A 136 11.34 -9.06 -2.08
N GLN A 137 12.46 -8.32 -2.20
CA GLN A 137 12.83 -7.25 -1.27
C GLN A 137 12.80 -5.90 -1.99
N ILE A 138 12.24 -4.87 -1.35
CA ILE A 138 12.22 -3.51 -1.92
C ILE A 138 13.64 -2.98 -2.02
N GLU A 139 14.05 -2.55 -3.22
CA GLU A 139 15.39 -2.04 -3.50
C GLU A 139 15.59 -0.60 -3.03
N GLY A 140 16.77 -0.30 -2.50
CA GLY A 140 17.23 1.07 -2.26
C GLY A 140 16.46 1.90 -1.24
N ASN A 141 15.41 1.36 -0.61
CA ASN A 141 14.56 2.10 0.32
C ASN A 141 14.18 1.26 1.55
N THR A 142 14.91 1.47 2.65
CA THR A 142 14.66 0.81 3.95
C THR A 142 13.59 1.51 4.78
N ALA A 143 13.11 2.69 4.37
CA ALA A 143 12.08 3.46 5.07
C ALA A 143 10.65 2.96 4.80
N ILE A 144 10.50 2.04 3.85
CA ILE A 144 9.22 1.42 3.48
C ILE A 144 9.30 -0.10 3.53
N SER A 145 8.14 -0.74 3.64
CA SER A 145 8.02 -2.16 3.85
C SER A 145 6.64 -2.68 3.42
N PRO A 146 6.54 -3.93 2.94
CA PRO A 146 5.25 -4.60 2.78
C PRO A 146 4.53 -4.67 4.14
N LYS A 147 3.27 -4.25 4.16
CA LYS A 147 2.39 -4.23 5.34
C LYS A 147 1.28 -5.26 5.25
N TYR A 148 0.83 -5.55 4.03
CA TYR A 148 -0.21 -6.53 3.77
C TYR A 148 -0.05 -7.07 2.36
N LEU A 149 -0.47 -8.32 2.16
CA LEU A 149 -0.56 -8.91 0.83
C LEU A 149 -1.85 -9.72 0.66
N GLU A 150 -2.35 -9.79 -0.57
CA GLU A 150 -3.45 -10.66 -0.98
C GLU A 150 -3.26 -11.04 -2.45
N TRP A 151 -3.68 -12.25 -2.83
CA TRP A 151 -3.62 -12.65 -4.24
C TRP A 151 -4.70 -11.93 -5.06
N ALA A 152 -4.29 -11.39 -6.21
CA ALA A 152 -5.20 -10.82 -7.21
C ALA A 152 -5.62 -11.86 -8.25
N ASP A 153 -4.75 -12.82 -8.56
CA ASP A 153 -5.00 -14.00 -9.39
C ASP A 153 -3.89 -15.04 -9.14
N SER A 154 -3.63 -15.94 -10.10
CA SER A 154 -2.57 -16.94 -10.04
C SER A 154 -1.15 -16.39 -9.94
N GLU A 155 -0.86 -15.20 -10.49
CA GLU A 155 0.52 -14.70 -10.61
C GLU A 155 0.73 -13.30 -10.04
N ASN A 156 -0.35 -12.59 -9.72
CA ASN A 156 -0.32 -11.21 -9.27
C ASN A 156 -0.73 -11.13 -7.80
N ILE A 157 0.08 -10.42 -7.01
CA ILE A 157 -0.16 -10.14 -5.60
C ILE A 157 -0.46 -8.65 -5.45
N PHE A 158 -1.57 -8.31 -4.81
CA PHE A 158 -1.74 -6.99 -4.23
C PHE A 158 -0.83 -6.82 -3.04
N VAL A 159 -0.02 -5.78 -3.03
CA VAL A 159 0.91 -5.46 -1.95
C VAL A 159 0.61 -4.06 -1.45
N ILE A 160 0.33 -3.94 -0.15
CA ILE A 160 0.27 -2.64 0.51
C ILE A 160 1.67 -2.32 1.04
N ILE A 161 2.25 -1.22 0.60
CA ILE A 161 3.59 -0.77 1.02
C ILE A 161 3.44 0.52 1.83
N GLY A 162 3.90 0.48 3.08
CA GLY A 162 3.85 1.60 4.03
C GLY A 162 5.19 1.83 4.70
N SER A 163 5.24 2.69 5.72
CA SER A 163 6.49 2.97 6.42
C SER A 163 6.99 1.75 7.18
N SER A 164 8.29 1.46 7.11
CA SER A 164 8.90 0.31 7.81
C SER A 164 8.92 0.47 9.32
N HIS A 165 8.78 1.68 9.85
CA HIS A 165 8.87 2.01 11.27
C HIS A 165 7.67 2.86 11.73
N GLY A 166 7.50 2.96 13.04
CA GLY A 166 6.52 3.83 13.66
C GLY A 166 5.14 3.20 13.82
N THR A 167 4.46 3.61 14.89
CA THR A 167 3.17 3.07 15.34
C THR A 167 1.97 3.63 14.57
N MET A 168 2.16 4.71 13.81
CA MET A 168 1.09 5.38 13.04
C MET A 168 0.95 4.86 11.61
N SER A 169 1.82 3.97 11.14
CA SER A 169 1.72 3.38 9.81
C SER A 169 1.02 2.03 9.88
N LYS A 170 -0.32 2.07 9.78
CA LYS A 170 -1.20 0.89 9.71
C LYS A 170 -1.24 0.29 8.30
N GLY A 171 -0.99 1.10 7.28
CA GLY A 171 -1.03 0.71 5.88
C GLY A 171 -0.17 1.62 4.99
N GLY A 172 -0.59 1.81 3.74
CA GLY A 172 0.10 2.69 2.80
C GLY A 172 -0.51 2.68 1.41
N ASP A 173 0.36 2.72 0.40
CA ASP A 173 -0.01 2.71 -1.01
C ASP A 173 -0.26 1.29 -1.50
N LEU A 174 -1.14 1.12 -2.49
CA LEU A 174 -1.47 -0.18 -3.07
C LEU A 174 -0.73 -0.40 -4.39
N TYR A 175 -0.01 -1.51 -4.46
CA TYR A 175 0.72 -1.98 -5.63
C TYR A 175 0.22 -3.35 -6.06
N MET A 176 0.54 -3.73 -7.30
CA MET A 176 0.41 -5.08 -7.81
C MET A 176 1.76 -5.60 -8.27
N LEU A 177 2.20 -6.71 -7.69
CA LEU A 177 3.45 -7.41 -8.02
C LEU A 177 3.13 -8.68 -8.80
N ASN A 178 3.63 -8.80 -10.03
CA ASN A 178 3.63 -10.05 -10.77
C ASN A 178 4.85 -10.90 -10.37
N VAL A 179 4.62 -12.05 -9.74
CA VAL A 179 5.70 -12.89 -9.17
C VAL A 179 6.50 -13.62 -10.24
N GLY A 180 5.91 -13.89 -11.40
CA GLY A 180 6.58 -14.52 -12.54
C GLY A 180 7.60 -13.57 -13.17
N ARG A 181 7.11 -12.42 -13.62
CA ARG A 181 7.85 -11.39 -14.37
C ARG A 181 8.67 -10.42 -13.51
N ASN A 182 8.46 -10.41 -12.19
CA ASN A 182 9.05 -9.44 -11.26
C ASN A 182 8.73 -7.98 -11.65
N GLU A 183 7.51 -7.75 -12.14
CA GLU A 183 7.01 -6.42 -12.47
C GLU A 183 6.13 -5.91 -11.34
N VAL A 184 6.27 -4.64 -10.99
CA VAL A 184 5.43 -3.97 -10.00
C VAL A 184 4.78 -2.75 -10.63
N VAL A 185 3.50 -2.55 -10.34
CA VAL A 185 2.71 -1.39 -10.77
C VAL A 185 2.08 -0.75 -9.56
N LEU A 186 2.09 0.58 -9.50
CA LEU A 186 1.27 1.31 -8.55
C LEU A 186 -0.19 1.26 -9.01
N LEU A 187 -1.09 0.83 -8.13
CA LEU A 187 -2.53 0.90 -8.38
C LEU A 187 -3.14 2.15 -7.77
N ILE A 188 -2.82 2.45 -6.51
CA ILE A 188 -3.34 3.61 -5.80
C ILE A 188 -2.24 4.25 -4.97
N LYS A 189 -1.89 5.48 -5.32
CA LYS A 189 -1.12 6.38 -4.48
C LYS A 189 -2.05 7.07 -3.50
N THR A 190 -1.86 6.86 -2.21
CA THR A 190 -2.61 7.61 -1.20
C THR A 190 -2.17 9.08 -1.23
N PRO A 191 -3.11 10.04 -1.20
CA PRO A 191 -2.77 11.46 -1.41
C PRO A 191 -2.08 12.08 -0.19
N SER A 192 -2.12 11.43 0.97
CA SER A 192 -1.44 11.88 2.18
C SER A 192 -1.22 10.74 3.17
N LYS A 193 -0.32 10.94 4.13
CA LYS A 193 -0.07 9.99 5.24
C LYS A 193 -1.31 9.73 6.12
N LYS A 194 -2.32 10.59 6.06
CA LYS A 194 -3.57 10.44 6.82
C LYS A 194 -4.52 9.42 6.21
N GLN A 195 -4.38 9.09 4.93
CA GLN A 195 -5.18 8.06 4.27
C GLN A 195 -4.26 6.89 3.93
N GLN A 196 -4.57 5.72 4.45
CA GLN A 196 -3.73 4.54 4.30
C GLN A 196 -4.61 3.35 3.92
N ILE A 197 -4.31 2.69 2.79
CA ILE A 197 -4.96 1.43 2.47
C ILE A 197 -4.39 0.40 3.44
N ILE A 198 -5.25 -0.30 4.18
CA ILE A 198 -4.85 -1.25 5.24
C ILE A 198 -5.19 -2.71 4.89
N SER A 199 -6.14 -2.94 3.99
CA SER A 199 -6.42 -4.27 3.45
C SER A 199 -7.00 -4.18 2.05
N VAL A 200 -6.87 -5.29 1.33
CA VAL A 200 -7.35 -5.46 -0.05
C VAL A 200 -7.83 -6.90 -0.21
N GLN A 201 -8.97 -7.08 -0.89
CA GLN A 201 -9.53 -8.38 -1.21
C GLN A 201 -10.30 -8.34 -2.53
N LYS A 202 -9.98 -9.26 -3.45
CA LYS A 202 -10.72 -9.41 -4.70
C LYS A 202 -11.95 -10.29 -4.49
N SER A 203 -13.06 -9.91 -5.11
CA SER A 203 -14.30 -10.69 -5.19
C SER A 203 -14.87 -10.55 -6.61
N GLY A 204 -14.68 -11.58 -7.44
CA GLY A 204 -14.97 -11.52 -8.87
C GLY A 204 -14.18 -10.40 -9.56
N SER A 205 -14.87 -9.51 -10.26
CA SER A 205 -14.28 -8.34 -10.92
C SER A 205 -14.12 -7.14 -9.99
N ASN A 206 -14.52 -7.22 -8.72
CA ASN A 206 -14.42 -6.09 -7.80
C ASN A 206 -13.27 -6.31 -6.82
N VAL A 207 -12.60 -5.22 -6.44
CA VAL A 207 -11.58 -5.24 -5.40
C VAL A 207 -12.03 -4.35 -4.25
N ASN A 208 -12.31 -4.98 -3.10
CA ASN A 208 -12.71 -4.29 -1.88
C ASN A 208 -11.46 -3.88 -1.10
N LEU A 209 -11.42 -2.61 -0.70
CA LEU A 209 -10.34 -2.01 0.05
C LEU A 209 -10.87 -1.51 1.39
N LYS A 210 -10.06 -1.63 2.44
CA LYS A 210 -10.26 -0.86 3.67
C LYS A 210 -9.21 0.22 3.73
N VAL A 211 -9.66 1.44 4.01
CA VAL A 211 -8.82 2.63 4.10
C VAL A 211 -8.95 3.22 5.49
N ASN A 212 -7.85 3.28 6.22
CA ASN A 212 -7.80 4.03 7.47
C ASN A 212 -7.62 5.51 7.15
N VAL A 213 -8.51 6.36 7.67
CA VAL A 213 -8.46 7.81 7.54
C VAL A 213 -8.27 8.42 8.93
N TYR A 214 -7.22 9.20 9.11
CA TYR A 214 -6.96 9.91 10.36
C TYR A 214 -7.73 11.25 10.40
N ASP A 215 -8.47 11.47 11.49
CA ASP A 215 -9.34 12.63 11.69
C ASP A 215 -8.58 13.87 12.16
N ASP A 216 -7.40 13.68 12.76
CA ASP A 216 -6.58 14.74 13.33
C ASP A 216 -5.12 14.67 12.84
N ASP A 217 -4.37 15.76 13.05
CA ASP A 217 -2.93 15.83 12.71
C ASP A 217 -2.05 15.10 13.72
N ALA A 218 -2.61 14.75 14.88
CA ALA A 218 -1.92 14.02 15.93
C ALA A 218 -1.94 12.50 15.71
N TYR A 219 -2.70 12.01 14.72
CA TYR A 219 -2.91 10.61 14.40
C TYR A 219 -3.54 9.81 15.57
N ASN A 220 -4.29 10.48 16.45
CA ASN A 220 -4.91 9.88 17.64
C ASN A 220 -6.31 9.33 17.37
N LYS A 221 -7.01 9.91 16.39
CA LYS A 221 -8.37 9.50 15.98
C LYS A 221 -8.39 9.10 14.52
N SER A 222 -9.11 8.03 14.22
CA SER A 222 -9.28 7.52 12.86
C SER A 222 -10.55 6.71 12.72
N HIS A 223 -11.11 6.68 11.52
CA HIS A 223 -12.13 5.72 11.08
C HIS A 223 -11.61 4.88 9.92
N VAL A 224 -12.38 3.83 9.57
CA VAL A 224 -12.15 2.99 8.39
C VAL A 224 -13.24 3.27 7.37
N GLU A 225 -12.84 3.56 6.15
CA GLU A 225 -13.70 3.65 4.98
C GLU A 225 -13.58 2.37 4.15
N ASP A 226 -14.69 1.98 3.53
CA ASP A 226 -14.72 0.91 2.54
C ASP A 226 -14.70 1.54 1.14
N TRP A 227 -13.70 1.18 0.34
CA TRP A 227 -13.60 1.58 -1.06
C TRP A 227 -13.67 0.35 -1.97
N VAL A 228 -14.10 0.53 -3.21
CA VAL A 228 -14.22 -0.53 -4.21
C VAL A 228 -13.61 -0.07 -5.52
N ILE A 229 -12.66 -0.85 -6.06
CA ILE A 229 -12.25 -0.77 -7.46
C ILE A 229 -13.23 -1.63 -8.26
N ASN A 230 -13.98 -1.01 -9.16
CA ASN A 230 -14.96 -1.72 -9.98
C ASN A 230 -14.33 -2.22 -11.28
N SER A 231 -14.79 -3.38 -11.77
CA SER A 231 -14.36 -3.95 -13.05
C SER A 231 -12.84 -4.14 -13.17
N PHE A 232 -12.20 -4.48 -12.05
CA PHE A 232 -10.77 -4.68 -11.96
C PHE A 232 -10.29 -5.84 -12.85
N ASN A 233 -9.25 -5.56 -13.63
CA ASN A 233 -8.55 -6.52 -14.47
C ASN A 233 -7.03 -6.41 -14.22
N THR A 234 -6.35 -7.54 -14.01
CA THR A 234 -4.91 -7.61 -13.73
C THR A 234 -4.03 -7.26 -14.93
N GLU A 235 -4.59 -7.26 -16.14
CA GLU A 235 -3.92 -6.68 -17.32
C GLU A 235 -3.88 -5.15 -17.28
N LEU A 236 -4.63 -4.51 -16.37
CA LEU A 236 -4.71 -3.06 -16.22
C LEU A 236 -5.18 -2.36 -17.51
N ASN A 237 -6.09 -3.00 -18.24
CA ASN A 237 -6.66 -2.47 -19.46
C ASN A 237 -7.81 -1.50 -19.14
N GLY A 238 -7.70 -0.28 -19.63
CA GLY A 238 -8.70 0.76 -19.45
C GLY A 238 -8.62 1.46 -18.08
N GLU A 239 -9.38 2.55 -17.99
CA GLU A 239 -9.55 3.32 -16.76
C GLU A 239 -10.45 2.54 -15.78
N MET A 240 -10.07 2.51 -14.50
CA MET A 240 -10.88 1.93 -13.44
C MET A 240 -11.17 2.96 -12.36
N GLU A 241 -12.45 3.13 -12.03
CA GLU A 241 -12.88 4.00 -10.94
C GLU A 241 -12.80 3.28 -9.60
N VAL A 242 -12.25 3.99 -8.62
CA VAL A 242 -12.31 3.63 -7.20
C VAL A 242 -13.38 4.47 -6.55
N LYS A 243 -14.38 3.81 -5.94
CA LYS A 243 -15.51 4.47 -5.29
C LYS A 243 -15.51 4.22 -3.79
N ASN A 244 -15.90 5.20 -3.00
CA ASN A 244 -16.18 5.00 -1.58
C ASN A 244 -17.58 4.38 -1.37
N SER A 245 -17.96 4.18 -0.11
CA SER A 245 -19.27 3.65 0.28
C SER A 245 -20.48 4.46 -0.21
N ASP A 246 -20.31 5.76 -0.48
CA ASP A 246 -21.36 6.63 -1.01
C ASP A 246 -21.48 6.57 -2.55
N GLY A 247 -20.63 5.76 -3.20
CA GLY A 247 -20.55 5.67 -4.65
C GLY A 247 -19.78 6.82 -5.32
N LYS A 248 -19.18 7.72 -4.54
CA LYS A 248 -18.37 8.82 -5.05
C LYS A 248 -17.03 8.28 -5.54
N VAL A 249 -16.61 8.69 -6.74
CA VAL A 249 -15.26 8.41 -7.25
C VAL A 249 -14.24 9.17 -6.41
N VAL A 250 -13.32 8.44 -5.79
CA VAL A 250 -12.25 8.96 -4.93
C VAL A 250 -10.87 8.81 -5.55
N TYR A 251 -10.72 7.92 -6.53
CA TYR A 251 -9.48 7.70 -7.26
C TYR A 251 -9.77 7.09 -8.64
N LYS A 252 -8.84 7.23 -9.57
CA LYS A 252 -8.88 6.61 -10.90
C LYS A 252 -7.54 5.93 -11.19
N ILE A 253 -7.60 4.72 -11.73
CA ILE A 253 -6.43 3.92 -12.10
C ILE A 253 -6.29 3.96 -13.62
N ASN A 254 -5.06 4.19 -14.11
CA ASN A 254 -4.73 4.34 -15.54
C ASN A 254 -5.44 5.49 -16.24
N GLU A 255 -5.57 6.63 -15.56
CA GLU A 255 -5.97 7.90 -16.19
C GLU A 255 -4.86 8.48 -17.09
#